data_AF-A0ABD1JJY3-F1
#
_entry.id   AF-A0ABD1JJY3-F1
#
_cell.length_a   1.000
_cell.length_b   1.000
_cell.length_c   1.000
_cell.angle_alpha   90.00
_cell.angle_beta   90.00
_cell.angle_gamma   90.00
#
_symmetry.space_group_name_H-M   'P 1'
#
loop_
_entity.id
_entity.type
_entity.pdbx_description
1 polymer ?
#
loop_
_entity_poly.entity_id
_entity_poly.type
_entity_poly.pdbx_seq_one_letter_code
_entity_poly.pdbx_strand_id
1 'polypeptide(L)'
;MGRYPVPQITVSCSVSARYNVMSCVLPTGIVSLISLAILSYDRYSTLTVYNKRSPDYRKPLLAVAGSWLYSLVWTVPPLLGWSSYGLEGAGTSCSVTWTSDTVESHSYIICLFIFCLGLPVLVMVYCYGRLVYAVKQVGRIRKSAARRREYHILFMVITTVICYLICWMPYGVVAMMATFGPPKLITPIASVVPSLLAKTSTVVNPIIYILMNKQVNQRAHFTHCKKKKTTAYNTQQNKRNSR
;
A
#
# COMPACT_ATOMS: atom_id res chain seq x y z
N MET A 1 38.05 -10.97 6.94
CA MET A 1 36.62 -10.66 6.79
C MET A 1 36.29 -9.50 7.73
N GLY A 2 36.09 -8.32 7.16
CA GLY A 2 36.12 -7.03 7.87
C GLY A 2 34.98 -6.88 8.88
N ARG A 3 35.36 -6.68 10.14
CA ARG A 3 34.49 -6.15 11.19
C ARG A 3 34.30 -4.66 10.92
N TYR A 4 33.24 -4.29 10.20
CA TYR A 4 32.80 -2.89 10.24
C TYR A 4 32.36 -2.59 11.68
N PRO A 5 32.88 -1.53 12.31
CA PRO A 5 32.54 -1.24 13.69
C PRO A 5 31.06 -0.85 13.71
N VAL A 6 30.26 -1.60 14.47
CA VAL A 6 28.82 -1.43 14.73
C VAL A 6 28.35 0.05 14.86
N PRO A 7 29.13 1.00 15.43
CA PRO A 7 28.76 2.42 15.47
C PRO A 7 28.58 3.10 14.10
N GLN A 8 29.39 2.75 13.10
CA GLN A 8 29.36 3.41 11.78
C GLN A 8 28.10 3.06 10.96
N ILE A 9 27.57 1.86 11.15
CA ILE A 9 26.37 1.37 10.44
C ILE A 9 25.10 1.95 11.07
N THR A 10 25.06 2.07 12.41
CA THR A 10 23.97 2.75 13.11
C THR A 10 23.88 4.23 12.73
N VAL A 11 25.03 4.93 12.65
CA VAL A 11 25.09 6.32 12.19
C VAL A 11 24.62 6.43 10.73
N SER A 12 25.06 5.53 9.84
CA SER A 12 24.59 5.47 8.45
C SER A 12 23.09 5.24 8.35
N CYS A 13 22.51 4.47 9.27
CA CYS A 13 21.08 4.19 9.30
C CYS A 13 20.25 5.39 9.78
N SER A 14 20.70 6.07 10.84
CA SER A 14 20.08 7.31 11.32
C SER A 14 20.29 8.49 10.35
N VAL A 15 21.38 8.49 9.57
CA VAL A 15 21.63 9.46 8.49
C VAL A 15 20.75 9.14 7.29
N SER A 16 20.67 7.88 6.85
CA SER A 16 19.78 7.46 5.76
C SER A 16 18.30 7.68 6.13
N ALA A 17 17.91 7.45 7.39
CA ALA A 17 16.58 7.81 7.87
C ALA A 17 16.35 9.33 7.93
N ARG A 18 17.38 10.18 8.08
CA ARG A 18 17.25 11.65 8.07
C ARG A 18 17.21 12.25 6.68
N TYR A 19 18.01 11.73 5.74
CA TYR A 19 18.13 12.27 4.38
C TYR A 19 17.27 11.52 3.34
N ASN A 20 16.89 10.27 3.62
CA ASN A 20 16.09 9.39 2.78
C ASN A 20 14.91 8.77 3.55
N VAL A 21 14.20 9.56 4.40
CA VAL A 21 12.91 9.16 5.01
C VAL A 21 11.99 8.51 3.96
N MET A 22 11.99 9.06 2.74
CA MET A 22 11.19 8.61 1.61
C MET A 22 11.54 7.19 1.12
N SER A 23 12.77 6.73 1.34
CA SER A 23 13.23 5.38 0.95
C SER A 23 12.88 4.31 1.98
N CYS A 24 12.38 4.69 3.15
CA CYS A 24 11.89 3.74 4.13
C CYS A 24 10.57 3.08 3.66
N VAL A 25 10.40 1.82 4.02
CA VAL A 25 9.25 1.00 3.61
C VAL A 25 7.98 1.36 4.37
N LEU A 26 8.13 1.90 5.58
CA LEU A 26 7.03 2.41 6.39
C LEU A 26 6.26 3.55 5.69
N PRO A 27 6.91 4.64 5.23
CA PRO A 27 6.18 5.73 4.57
C PRO A 27 5.47 5.31 3.29
N THR A 28 6.08 4.45 2.47
CA THR A 28 5.47 3.95 1.24
C THR A 28 4.29 3.00 1.51
N GLY A 29 4.36 2.19 2.57
CA GLY A 29 3.25 1.40 3.09
C GLY A 29 2.08 2.25 3.60
N ILE A 30 2.37 3.27 4.41
CA ILE A 30 1.37 4.19 4.97
C ILE A 30 0.66 4.98 3.86
N VAL A 31 1.42 5.58 2.93
CA VAL A 31 0.86 6.30 1.77
C VAL A 31 -0.05 5.39 0.96
N SER A 32 0.38 4.14 0.72
CA SER A 32 -0.42 3.16 -0.02
C SER A 32 -1.74 2.89 0.69
N LEU A 33 -1.73 2.55 1.97
CA LEU A 33 -2.94 2.28 2.75
C LEU A 33 -3.91 3.44 2.80
N ILE A 34 -3.42 4.64 3.09
CA ILE A 34 -4.27 5.82 3.18
C ILE A 34 -4.85 6.17 1.81
N SER A 35 -4.07 6.03 0.74
CA SER A 35 -4.58 6.22 -0.63
C SER A 35 -5.67 5.22 -0.98
N LEU A 36 -5.55 3.95 -0.54
CA LEU A 36 -6.60 2.94 -0.69
C LEU A 36 -7.87 3.32 0.08
N ALA A 37 -7.72 3.77 1.33
CA ALA A 37 -8.85 4.21 2.15
C ALA A 37 -9.58 5.42 1.54
N ILE A 38 -8.84 6.42 1.05
CA ILE A 38 -9.43 7.59 0.38
C ILE A 38 -10.14 7.19 -0.92
N LEU A 39 -9.54 6.31 -1.72
CA LEU A 39 -10.18 5.78 -2.93
C LEU A 39 -11.47 5.03 -2.60
N SER A 40 -11.49 4.26 -1.50
CA SER A 40 -12.67 3.55 -1.00
C SER A 40 -13.79 4.53 -0.65
N TYR A 41 -13.45 5.60 0.05
CA TYR A 41 -14.39 6.64 0.47
C TYR A 41 -14.95 7.45 -0.71
N ASP A 42 -14.09 7.85 -1.66
CA ASP A 42 -14.51 8.59 -2.86
C ASP A 42 -15.53 7.79 -3.67
N ARG A 43 -15.32 6.47 -3.80
CA ARG A 43 -16.26 5.56 -4.46
C ARG A 43 -17.59 5.47 -3.73
N TYR A 44 -17.56 5.31 -2.40
CA TYR A 44 -18.76 5.31 -1.58
C TYR A 44 -19.56 6.62 -1.74
N SER A 45 -18.88 7.77 -1.67
CA SER A 45 -19.50 9.09 -1.79
C SER A 45 -20.11 9.34 -3.16
N THR A 46 -19.39 8.98 -4.23
CA THR A 46 -19.89 9.07 -5.61
C THR A 46 -21.14 8.22 -5.83
N LEU A 47 -21.24 7.05 -5.20
CA LEU A 47 -22.36 6.13 -5.39
C LEU A 47 -23.59 6.46 -4.53
N THR A 48 -23.39 7.05 -3.34
CA THR A 48 -24.48 7.27 -2.38
C THR A 48 -24.94 8.71 -2.26
N VAL A 49 -24.06 9.68 -2.52
CA VAL A 49 -24.31 11.10 -2.25
C VAL A 49 -24.27 11.95 -3.53
N TYR A 50 -23.37 11.64 -4.47
CA TYR A 50 -23.06 12.54 -5.58
C TYR A 50 -23.60 12.06 -6.94
N ASN A 51 -24.81 12.52 -7.30
CA ASN A 51 -25.29 12.44 -8.68
C ASN A 51 -24.90 13.74 -9.42
N LYS A 52 -24.04 13.63 -10.44
CA LYS A 52 -23.55 14.70 -11.34
C LYS A 52 -22.63 15.77 -10.71
N ARG A 53 -21.31 15.60 -10.82
CA ARG A 53 -20.37 16.74 -10.84
C ARG A 53 -19.20 16.46 -11.77
N SER A 54 -18.77 17.48 -12.50
CA SER A 54 -17.60 17.44 -13.39
C SER A 54 -16.36 16.88 -12.67
N PRO A 55 -15.46 16.17 -13.39
CA PRO A 55 -14.23 15.64 -12.81
C PRO A 55 -13.36 16.80 -12.31
N ASP A 56 -13.35 17.01 -10.99
CA ASP A 56 -12.50 17.99 -10.33
C ASP A 56 -11.20 17.31 -9.89
N TYR A 57 -10.11 17.65 -10.56
CA TYR A 57 -8.77 17.12 -10.28
C TYR A 57 -8.18 17.62 -8.95
N ARG A 58 -8.76 18.67 -8.34
CA ARG A 58 -8.27 19.21 -7.07
C ARG A 58 -8.46 18.23 -5.91
N LYS A 59 -9.56 17.47 -5.91
CA LYS A 59 -9.86 16.47 -4.87
C LYS A 59 -8.85 15.31 -4.81
N PRO A 60 -8.53 14.61 -5.92
CA PRO A 60 -7.50 13.57 -5.88
C PRO A 60 -6.11 14.15 -5.62
N LEU A 61 -5.80 15.36 -6.09
CA LEU A 61 -4.52 16.02 -5.77
C LEU A 61 -4.38 16.29 -4.28
N LEU A 62 -5.43 16.82 -3.64
CA LEU A 62 -5.47 17.05 -2.20
C LEU A 62 -5.41 15.74 -1.41
N ALA A 63 -6.07 14.69 -1.88
CA ALA A 63 -5.99 13.35 -1.29
C ALA A 63 -4.57 12.79 -1.31
N VAL A 64 -3.86 12.94 -2.44
CA VAL A 64 -2.46 12.52 -2.56
C VAL A 64 -1.57 13.37 -1.64
N ALA A 65 -1.71 14.69 -1.67
CA ALA A 65 -0.95 15.56 -0.76
C ALA A 65 -1.20 15.20 0.71
N GLY A 66 -2.46 14.94 1.08
CA GLY A 66 -2.85 14.52 2.42
C GLY A 66 -2.27 13.18 2.83
N SER A 67 -2.22 12.19 1.93
CA SER A 67 -1.62 10.88 2.25
C SER A 67 -0.11 10.97 2.47
N TRP A 68 0.59 11.82 1.72
CA TRP A 68 2.00 12.14 1.95
C TRP A 68 2.22 12.84 3.29
N LEU A 69 1.45 13.89 3.58
CA LEU A 69 1.54 14.61 4.86
C LEU A 69 1.27 13.69 6.05
N TYR A 70 0.25 12.83 5.96
CA TYR A 70 -0.06 11.84 6.99
C TYR A 70 1.11 10.87 7.22
N SER A 71 1.74 10.42 6.13
CA SER A 71 2.91 9.56 6.22
C SER A 71 4.09 10.25 6.93
N LEU A 72 4.32 11.54 6.65
CA LEU A 72 5.34 12.32 7.34
C LEU A 72 5.03 12.50 8.84
N VAL A 73 3.77 12.75 9.20
CA VAL A 73 3.33 12.87 10.60
C VAL A 73 3.72 11.64 11.43
N TRP A 74 3.68 10.45 10.83
CA TRP A 74 4.03 9.21 11.53
C TRP A 74 5.49 8.81 11.36
N THR A 75 6.23 9.33 10.37
CA THR A 75 7.64 8.92 10.13
C THR A 75 8.68 9.91 10.64
N VAL A 76 8.31 11.17 10.87
CA VAL A 76 9.19 12.18 11.46
C VAL A 76 9.38 12.01 12.98
N PRO A 77 8.39 11.61 13.80
CA PRO A 77 8.56 11.64 15.24
C PRO A 77 9.70 10.77 15.85
N PRO A 78 10.06 9.61 15.28
CA PRO A 78 11.27 8.90 15.72
C PRO A 78 12.57 9.67 15.48
N LEU A 79 12.59 10.64 14.56
CA LEU A 79 13.74 11.54 14.38
C LEU A 79 13.79 12.64 15.45
N LEU A 80 12.65 12.96 16.05
CA LEU A 80 12.50 13.98 17.10
C LEU A 80 12.63 13.39 18.52
N GLY A 81 12.85 12.07 18.64
CA GLY A 81 13.10 11.39 19.91
C GLY A 81 11.92 10.64 20.52
N TRP A 82 10.75 10.58 19.88
CA TRP A 82 9.63 9.76 20.36
C TRP A 82 9.92 8.25 20.22
N SER A 83 10.76 7.88 19.26
CA SER A 83 11.30 6.53 19.09
C SER A 83 12.69 6.63 18.45
N SER A 84 13.25 5.54 17.96
CA SER A 84 14.55 5.54 17.29
C SER A 84 14.51 4.70 16.02
N TYR A 85 15.31 5.09 15.01
CA TYR A 85 15.58 4.25 13.85
C TYR A 85 16.82 3.40 14.09
N GLY A 86 16.70 2.11 13.82
CA GLY A 86 17.77 1.14 13.97
C GLY A 86 17.86 0.20 12.76
N LEU A 87 18.91 -0.60 12.77
CA LEU A 87 19.09 -1.67 11.78
C LEU A 87 18.15 -2.82 12.10
N GLU A 88 17.52 -3.33 11.05
CA GLU A 88 16.56 -4.41 11.12
C GLU A 88 17.14 -5.73 10.59
N GLY A 89 16.92 -6.82 11.33
CA GLY A 89 17.21 -8.19 10.93
C GLY A 89 18.66 -8.45 10.53
N ALA A 90 18.91 -8.68 9.23
CA ALA A 90 20.25 -8.96 8.69
C ALA A 90 21.17 -7.72 8.66
N GLY A 91 20.71 -6.56 9.11
CA GLY A 91 21.50 -5.32 9.14
C GLY A 91 21.60 -4.62 7.79
N THR A 92 20.75 -4.97 6.83
CA THR A 92 20.74 -4.42 5.46
C THR A 92 19.65 -3.36 5.24
N SER A 93 18.79 -3.13 6.24
CA SER A 93 17.66 -2.21 6.14
C SER A 93 17.47 -1.44 7.44
N CYS A 94 16.95 -0.22 7.30
CA CYS A 94 16.64 0.68 8.40
C CYS A 94 15.14 0.73 8.63
N SER A 95 14.74 0.58 9.90
CA SER A 95 13.35 0.73 10.32
C SER A 95 13.31 1.21 11.77
N VAL A 96 12.11 1.46 12.29
CA VAL A 96 11.92 1.84 13.70
C VAL A 96 12.47 0.71 14.59
N THR A 97 13.15 1.02 15.67
CA THR A 97 13.60 -0.02 16.62
C THR A 97 12.43 -0.49 17.47
N TRP A 98 12.09 -1.78 17.40
CA TRP A 98 11.08 -2.43 18.26
C TRP A 98 11.68 -3.19 19.45
N THR A 99 13.00 -3.19 19.61
CA THR A 99 13.71 -3.81 20.75
C THR A 99 14.06 -2.82 21.86
N SER A 100 13.68 -1.55 21.71
CA SER A 100 13.93 -0.50 22.71
C SER A 100 12.90 -0.58 23.82
N ASP A 101 13.33 -0.94 25.03
CA ASP A 101 12.48 -1.08 26.22
C ASP A 101 12.20 0.26 26.91
N THR A 102 11.72 1.24 26.13
CA THR A 102 11.36 2.58 26.62
C THR A 102 9.88 2.81 26.42
N VAL A 103 9.24 3.48 27.38
CA VAL A 103 7.80 3.83 27.33
C VAL A 103 7.49 4.63 26.06
N GLU A 104 8.39 5.53 25.66
CA GLU A 104 8.28 6.32 24.44
C GLU A 104 8.20 5.43 23.19
N SER A 105 9.14 4.49 23.04
CA SER A 105 9.14 3.56 21.90
C SER A 105 7.91 2.66 21.89
N HIS A 106 7.46 2.17 23.04
CA HIS A 106 6.26 1.31 23.13
C HIS A 106 4.99 2.09 22.76
N SER A 107 4.83 3.31 23.27
CA SER A 107 3.69 4.17 22.96
C SER A 107 3.62 4.49 21.46
N TYR A 108 4.77 4.80 20.84
CA TYR A 108 4.86 5.07 19.42
C TYR A 108 4.50 3.85 18.57
N ILE A 109 5.00 2.66 18.92
CA ILE A 109 4.68 1.41 18.21
C ILE A 109 3.17 1.11 18.29
N ILE A 110 2.55 1.26 19.47
CA ILE A 110 1.11 1.10 19.64
C ILE A 110 0.35 2.10 18.74
N CYS A 111 0.76 3.37 18.71
CA CYS A 111 0.16 4.38 17.84
C CYS A 111 0.28 4.00 16.36
N LEU A 112 1.41 3.49 15.89
CA LEU A 112 1.56 3.01 14.51
C LEU A 112 0.57 1.88 14.19
N PHE A 113 0.41 0.89 15.07
CA PHE A 113 -0.56 -0.18 14.84
C PHE A 113 -2.01 0.34 14.80
N ILE A 114 -2.38 1.28 15.66
CA ILE A 114 -3.74 1.81 15.70
C ILE A 114 -4.00 2.74 14.51
N PHE A 115 -3.16 3.74 14.29
CA PHE A 115 -3.41 4.81 13.33
C PHE A 115 -2.92 4.50 11.91
N CYS A 116 -1.87 3.69 11.75
CA CYS A 116 -1.34 3.36 10.44
C CYS A 116 -1.84 2.01 9.91
N LEU A 117 -2.35 1.11 10.76
CA LEU A 117 -2.92 -0.17 10.33
C LEU A 117 -4.40 -0.31 10.68
N GLY A 118 -4.78 -0.16 11.95
CA GLY A 118 -6.15 -0.38 12.43
C GLY A 118 -7.18 0.58 11.84
N LEU A 119 -6.95 1.88 11.96
CA LEU A 119 -7.85 2.93 11.49
C LEU A 119 -8.06 2.87 9.97
N PRO A 120 -7.02 2.76 9.11
CA PRO A 120 -7.21 2.59 7.67
C PRO A 120 -8.02 1.35 7.32
N VAL A 121 -7.75 0.21 7.97
CA VAL A 121 -8.52 -1.03 7.76
C VAL A 121 -9.98 -0.87 8.18
N LEU A 122 -10.25 -0.23 9.32
CA LEU A 122 -11.61 0.00 9.79
C LEU A 122 -12.39 0.93 8.85
N VAL A 123 -11.77 2.02 8.39
CA VAL A 123 -12.37 2.93 7.40
C VAL A 123 -12.70 2.17 6.11
N MET A 124 -11.79 1.32 5.63
CA MET A 124 -12.03 0.49 4.45
C MET A 124 -13.22 -0.46 4.66
N VAL A 125 -13.23 -1.24 5.74
CA VAL A 125 -14.32 -2.17 6.07
C VAL A 125 -15.66 -1.44 6.18
N TYR A 126 -15.70 -0.28 6.85
CA TYR A 126 -16.90 0.53 6.99
C TYR A 126 -17.42 1.03 5.64
N CYS A 127 -16.57 1.70 4.85
CA CYS A 127 -16.95 2.25 3.55
C CYS A 127 -17.49 1.14 2.63
N TYR A 128 -16.87 -0.04 2.65
CA TYR A 128 -17.27 -1.16 1.83
C TYR A 128 -18.50 -1.91 2.33
N GLY A 129 -18.67 -2.06 3.64
CA GLY A 129 -19.90 -2.60 4.21
C GLY A 129 -21.11 -1.75 3.81
N ARG A 130 -20.96 -0.43 3.91
CA ARG A 130 -21.97 0.55 3.46
C ARG A 130 -22.21 0.49 1.95
N LEU A 131 -21.15 0.33 1.16
CA LEU A 131 -21.25 0.19 -0.30
C LEU A 131 -22.02 -1.08 -0.70
N VAL A 132 -21.68 -2.23 -0.11
CA VAL A 132 -22.39 -3.50 -0.36
C VAL A 132 -23.85 -3.39 0.07
N TYR A 133 -24.12 -2.75 1.21
CA TYR A 133 -25.48 -2.50 1.67
C TYR A 133 -26.28 -1.65 0.66
N ALA A 134 -25.72 -0.52 0.20
CA ALA A 134 -26.35 0.34 -0.80
C ALA A 134 -26.61 -0.41 -2.12
N VAL A 135 -25.63 -1.20 -2.59
CA VAL A 135 -25.75 -2.00 -3.83
C VAL A 135 -26.75 -3.15 -3.67
N LYS A 136 -26.92 -3.73 -2.47
CA LYS A 136 -27.96 -4.72 -2.18
C LYS A 136 -29.35 -4.10 -2.20
N GLN A 137 -29.53 -2.91 -1.64
CA GLN A 137 -30.82 -2.21 -1.64
C GLN A 137 -31.28 -1.85 -3.06
N VAL A 138 -30.40 -1.22 -3.87
CA VAL A 138 -30.73 -0.82 -5.26
C VAL A 138 -30.84 -2.05 -6.18
N GLY A 139 -30.07 -3.10 -5.93
CA GLY A 139 -30.02 -4.30 -6.76
C GLY A 139 -31.19 -5.27 -6.60
N ARG A 140 -32.09 -5.06 -5.63
CA ARG A 140 -33.39 -5.77 -5.57
C ARG A 140 -34.32 -5.34 -6.71
N ILE A 141 -34.06 -4.21 -7.37
CA ILE A 141 -34.97 -3.59 -8.34
C ILE A 141 -34.45 -3.69 -9.79
N ARG A 142 -33.13 -3.65 -10.05
CA ARG A 142 -32.54 -3.79 -11.40
C ARG A 142 -31.17 -4.48 -11.42
N LYS A 143 -31.01 -5.54 -12.23
CA LYS A 143 -29.69 -6.14 -12.56
C LYS A 143 -28.97 -5.28 -13.62
N SER A 144 -28.24 -4.25 -13.18
CA SER A 144 -27.49 -3.35 -14.08
C SER A 144 -26.03 -3.78 -14.27
N ALA A 145 -25.47 -3.57 -15.47
CA ALA A 145 -24.03 -3.72 -15.76
C ALA A 145 -23.13 -2.87 -14.83
N ALA A 146 -23.66 -1.75 -14.32
CA ALA A 146 -22.99 -0.94 -13.30
C ALA A 146 -22.72 -1.74 -12.01
N ARG A 147 -23.66 -2.61 -11.60
CA ARG A 147 -23.52 -3.46 -10.41
C ARG A 147 -22.35 -4.43 -10.51
N ARG A 148 -22.15 -5.03 -11.69
CA ARG A 148 -21.04 -5.96 -11.92
C ARG A 148 -19.68 -5.26 -11.87
N ARG A 149 -19.62 -4.00 -12.31
CA ARG A 149 -18.44 -3.14 -12.17
C ARG A 149 -18.15 -2.83 -10.69
N GLU A 150 -19.17 -2.48 -9.91
CA GLU A 150 -19.00 -2.20 -8.48
C GLU A 150 -18.54 -3.43 -7.69
N TYR A 151 -19.11 -4.62 -7.92
CA TYR A 151 -18.62 -5.85 -7.30
C TYR A 151 -17.18 -6.20 -7.70
N HIS A 152 -16.77 -5.87 -8.92
CA HIS A 152 -15.39 -6.05 -9.36
C HIS A 152 -14.44 -5.13 -8.60
N ILE A 153 -14.80 -3.85 -8.44
CA ILE A 153 -14.02 -2.88 -7.67
C ILE A 153 -13.95 -3.31 -6.20
N LEU A 154 -15.06 -3.75 -5.62
CA LEU A 154 -15.11 -4.33 -4.27
C LEU A 154 -14.14 -5.51 -4.12
N PHE A 155 -14.16 -6.45 -5.08
CA PHE A 155 -13.27 -7.60 -5.06
C PHE A 155 -11.79 -7.19 -5.17
N MET A 156 -11.45 -6.22 -6.03
CA MET A 156 -10.09 -5.68 -6.14
C MET A 156 -9.58 -5.17 -4.81
N VAL A 157 -10.39 -4.38 -4.11
CA VAL A 157 -9.93 -3.75 -2.87
C VAL A 157 -9.92 -4.73 -1.70
N ILE A 158 -10.89 -5.64 -1.59
CA ILE A 158 -10.83 -6.73 -0.61
C ILE A 158 -9.56 -7.58 -0.83
N THR A 159 -9.24 -7.91 -2.08
CA THR A 159 -8.00 -8.62 -2.42
C THR A 159 -6.77 -7.83 -1.99
N THR A 160 -6.77 -6.51 -2.22
CA THR A 160 -5.66 -5.63 -1.80
C THR A 160 -5.49 -5.58 -0.29
N VAL A 161 -6.59 -5.50 0.47
CA VAL A 161 -6.57 -5.52 1.95
C VAL A 161 -6.05 -6.86 2.46
N ILE A 162 -6.53 -7.98 1.92
CA ILE A 162 -6.06 -9.32 2.32
C ILE A 162 -4.57 -9.48 2.02
N CYS A 163 -4.12 -9.12 0.83
CA CYS A 163 -2.71 -9.17 0.49
C CYS A 163 -1.86 -8.27 1.39
N TYR A 164 -2.34 -7.06 1.70
CA TYR A 164 -1.66 -6.16 2.62
C TYR A 164 -1.54 -6.77 4.02
N LEU A 165 -2.63 -7.32 4.56
CA LEU A 165 -2.61 -8.00 5.86
C LEU A 165 -1.65 -9.19 5.84
N ILE A 166 -1.63 -10.00 4.78
CA ILE A 166 -0.68 -11.12 4.65
C ILE A 166 0.77 -10.62 4.60
N CYS A 167 1.04 -9.52 3.92
CA CYS A 167 2.39 -8.94 3.83
C CYS A 167 2.84 -8.29 5.15
N TRP A 168 1.94 -7.63 5.88
CA TRP A 168 2.28 -6.81 7.05
C TRP A 168 2.04 -7.49 8.40
N MET A 169 1.11 -8.43 8.50
CA MET A 169 0.81 -9.12 9.77
C MET A 169 2.00 -9.92 10.31
N PRO A 170 2.76 -10.70 9.51
CA PRO A 170 3.93 -11.41 10.03
C PRO A 170 4.96 -10.45 10.63
N TYR A 171 5.14 -9.29 9.99
CA TYR A 171 6.05 -8.25 10.47
C TYR A 171 5.52 -7.60 11.75
N GLY A 172 4.22 -7.31 11.79
CA GLY A 172 3.57 -6.75 12.96
C GLY A 172 3.61 -7.66 14.18
N VAL A 173 3.38 -8.96 13.99
CA VAL A 173 3.47 -9.97 15.05
C VAL A 173 4.90 -10.05 15.60
N VAL A 174 5.91 -10.08 14.74
CA VAL A 174 7.31 -10.11 15.18
C VAL A 174 7.71 -8.82 15.89
N ALA A 175 7.25 -7.65 15.41
CA ALA A 175 7.48 -6.39 16.10
C ALA A 175 6.83 -6.38 17.50
N MET A 176 5.58 -6.82 17.62
CA MET A 176 4.89 -6.92 18.92
C MET A 176 5.57 -7.92 19.86
N MET A 177 6.03 -9.06 19.34
CA MET A 177 6.80 -10.03 20.13
C MET A 177 8.16 -9.46 20.56
N ALA A 178 8.77 -8.58 19.77
CA ALA A 178 10.01 -7.90 20.14
C ALA A 178 9.82 -6.83 21.21
N THR A 179 8.67 -6.16 21.16
CA THR A 179 8.35 -5.04 22.07
C THR A 179 7.79 -5.52 23.40
N PHE A 180 7.00 -6.59 23.43
CA PHE A 180 6.32 -7.07 24.65
C PHE A 180 6.71 -8.48 25.08
N GLY A 181 7.46 -9.22 24.26
CA GLY A 181 7.86 -10.60 24.53
C GLY A 181 9.18 -10.72 25.29
N PRO A 182 9.54 -11.93 25.76
CA PRO A 182 10.76 -12.14 26.51
C PRO A 182 12.01 -11.84 25.66
N PRO A 183 13.04 -11.18 26.22
CA PRO A 183 14.27 -10.92 25.51
C PRO A 183 14.94 -12.26 25.13
N LYS A 184 15.35 -12.38 23.85
CA LYS A 184 16.06 -13.52 23.19
C LYS A 184 15.22 -14.55 22.39
N LEU A 185 13.94 -14.29 22.08
CA LEU A 185 13.13 -15.22 21.26
C LEU A 185 13.18 -15.01 19.73
N ILE A 186 13.82 -13.95 19.24
CA ILE A 186 13.77 -13.61 17.82
C ILE A 186 15.05 -14.05 17.10
N THR A 187 14.94 -15.09 16.30
CA THR A 187 16.01 -15.51 15.40
C THR A 187 16.13 -14.53 14.22
N PRO A 188 17.34 -14.34 13.63
CA PRO A 188 17.52 -13.46 12.48
C PRO A 188 16.57 -13.79 11.31
N ILE A 189 16.28 -15.07 11.08
CA ILE A 189 15.35 -15.54 10.03
C ILE A 189 13.91 -15.08 10.32
N ALA A 190 13.47 -15.16 11.57
CA ALA A 190 12.15 -14.70 12.00
C ALA A 190 11.97 -13.18 11.86
N SER A 191 13.05 -12.40 11.80
CA SER A 191 13.01 -10.95 11.54
C SER A 191 13.13 -10.58 10.05
N VAL A 192 13.94 -11.31 9.28
CA VAL A 192 14.25 -10.97 7.87
C VAL A 192 13.10 -11.32 6.93
N VAL A 193 12.50 -12.51 7.08
CA VAL A 193 11.44 -12.97 6.15
C VAL A 193 10.21 -12.05 6.22
N PRO A 194 9.68 -11.69 7.41
CA PRO A 194 8.56 -10.76 7.51
C PRO A 194 8.89 -9.35 7.01
N SER A 195 10.11 -8.88 7.26
CA SER A 195 10.59 -7.58 6.74
C SER A 195 10.57 -7.53 5.21
N LEU A 196 11.03 -8.60 4.55
CA LEU A 196 11.01 -8.71 3.08
C LEU A 196 9.60 -8.80 2.51
N LEU A 197 8.69 -9.51 3.19
CA LEU A 197 7.28 -9.57 2.80
C LEU A 197 6.59 -8.20 2.93
N ALA A 198 6.87 -7.46 3.99
CA ALA A 198 6.36 -6.09 4.13
C ALA A 198 6.90 -5.18 3.02
N LYS A 199 8.20 -5.31 2.66
CA LYS A 199 8.85 -4.56 1.57
C LYS A 199 8.21 -4.80 0.20
N THR A 200 7.85 -6.05 -0.10
CA THR A 200 7.25 -6.41 -1.40
C THR A 200 5.79 -5.97 -1.57
N SER A 201 5.10 -5.59 -0.48
CA SER A 201 3.71 -5.11 -0.52
C SER A 201 3.49 -3.90 -1.44
N THR A 202 4.51 -3.06 -1.61
CA THR A 202 4.47 -1.89 -2.49
C THR A 202 4.27 -2.25 -3.96
N VAL A 203 4.75 -3.42 -4.39
CA VAL A 203 4.62 -3.94 -5.77
C VAL A 203 3.27 -4.62 -5.98
N VAL A 204 2.66 -5.13 -4.91
CA VAL A 204 1.36 -5.82 -4.95
C VAL A 204 0.24 -4.87 -5.35
N ASN A 205 0.28 -3.62 -4.89
CA ASN A 205 -0.78 -2.64 -5.18
C ASN A 205 -0.93 -2.38 -6.70
N PRO A 206 0.11 -1.97 -7.46
CA PRO A 206 0.03 -1.84 -8.92
C PRO A 206 -0.38 -3.13 -9.64
N ILE A 207 0.11 -4.30 -9.21
CA ILE A 207 -0.22 -5.59 -9.84
C ILE A 207 -1.71 -5.89 -9.72
N ILE A 208 -2.29 -5.76 -8.53
CA ILE A 208 -3.72 -5.95 -8.32
C ILE A 208 -4.51 -4.96 -9.17
N TYR A 209 -4.09 -3.68 -9.21
CA TYR A 209 -4.78 -2.68 -10.03
C TYR A 209 -4.69 -2.94 -11.54
N ILE A 210 -3.54 -3.37 -12.06
CA ILE A 210 -3.35 -3.64 -13.49
C ILE A 210 -4.09 -4.90 -13.92
N LEU A 211 -3.93 -6.00 -13.17
CA LEU A 211 -4.54 -7.29 -13.52
C LEU A 211 -6.05 -7.26 -13.36
N MET A 212 -6.54 -6.57 -12.34
CA MET A 212 -7.96 -6.57 -12.01
C MET A 212 -8.70 -5.33 -12.52
N ASN A 213 -8.07 -4.33 -13.14
CA ASN A 213 -8.83 -3.29 -13.83
C ASN A 213 -9.20 -3.75 -15.25
N LYS A 214 -10.45 -4.21 -15.39
CA LYS A 214 -11.00 -4.68 -16.68
C LYS A 214 -10.87 -3.64 -17.80
N GLN A 215 -10.85 -2.34 -17.48
CA GLN A 215 -10.65 -1.27 -18.48
C GLN A 215 -9.20 -1.15 -18.97
N VAL A 216 -8.22 -1.41 -18.09
CA VAL A 216 -6.80 -1.43 -18.48
C VAL A 216 -6.52 -2.67 -19.32
N ASN A 217 -7.04 -3.83 -18.89
CA ASN A 217 -6.92 -5.07 -19.67
C ASN A 217 -7.64 -4.99 -21.03
N GLN A 218 -8.83 -4.36 -21.09
CA GLN A 218 -9.52 -4.11 -22.36
C GLN A 218 -8.76 -3.13 -23.25
N ARG A 219 -8.21 -2.04 -22.71
CA ARG A 219 -7.38 -1.08 -23.48
C ARG A 219 -6.09 -1.74 -23.98
N ALA A 220 -5.41 -2.53 -23.16
CA ALA A 220 -4.22 -3.29 -23.53
C ALA A 220 -4.51 -4.34 -24.61
N HIS A 221 -5.64 -5.04 -24.50
CA HIS A 221 -6.10 -5.96 -25.54
C HIS A 221 -6.44 -5.20 -26.84
N PHE A 222 -7.08 -4.03 -26.75
CA PHE A 222 -7.45 -3.22 -27.91
C PHE A 222 -6.22 -2.64 -28.62
N THR A 223 -5.21 -2.16 -27.88
CA THR A 223 -3.93 -1.70 -28.45
C THR A 223 -3.15 -2.86 -29.06
N HIS A 224 -3.14 -4.03 -28.43
CA HIS A 224 -2.51 -5.23 -28.99
C HIS A 224 -3.21 -5.70 -30.29
N CYS A 225 -4.53 -5.69 -30.34
CA CYS A 225 -5.31 -5.97 -31.56
C CYS A 225 -5.07 -4.92 -32.66
N LYS A 226 -5.02 -3.62 -32.33
CA LYS A 226 -4.68 -2.56 -33.30
C LYS A 226 -3.28 -2.78 -33.86
N LYS A 227 -2.29 -3.06 -33.00
CA LYS A 227 -0.91 -3.31 -33.42
C LYS A 227 -0.81 -4.51 -34.37
N LYS A 228 -1.49 -5.62 -34.07
CA LYS A 228 -1.58 -6.79 -34.97
C LYS A 228 -2.22 -6.44 -36.32
N LYS A 229 -3.31 -5.67 -36.35
CA LYS A 229 -3.97 -5.26 -37.60
C LYS A 229 -3.08 -4.35 -38.45
N THR A 230 -2.38 -3.39 -37.85
CA THR A 230 -1.46 -2.50 -38.55
C THR A 230 -0.25 -3.26 -39.10
N THR A 231 0.33 -4.19 -38.34
CA THR A 231 1.43 -5.03 -38.83
C THR A 231 0.99 -5.93 -39.99
N ALA A 232 -0.21 -6.52 -39.93
CA ALA A 232 -0.76 -7.34 -41.01
C ALA A 232 -1.00 -6.53 -42.29
N TYR A 233 -1.56 -5.32 -42.17
CA TYR A 233 -1.79 -4.41 -43.29
C TYR A 233 -0.47 -3.97 -43.96
N ASN A 234 0.52 -3.55 -43.17
CA ASN A 234 1.83 -3.15 -43.70
C ASN A 234 2.57 -4.31 -44.38
N THR A 235 2.42 -5.53 -43.87
CA THR A 235 3.00 -6.73 -44.49
C THR A 235 2.33 -7.07 -45.83
N GLN A 236 1.01 -6.89 -45.93
CA GLN A 236 0.29 -7.07 -47.19
C GLN A 236 0.62 -5.99 -48.22
N GLN A 237 0.77 -4.74 -47.79
CA GLN A 237 1.11 -3.63 -48.69
C GLN A 237 2.55 -3.73 -49.22
N ASN A 238 3.51 -4.12 -48.40
CA ASN A 238 4.88 -4.39 -48.86
C ASN A 238 4.95 -5.54 -49.87
N LYS A 239 4.16 -6.61 -49.70
CA LYS A 239 4.07 -7.71 -50.68
C LYS A 239 3.40 -7.31 -52.00
N ARG A 240 2.62 -6.23 -51.99
CA ARG A 240 1.92 -5.70 -53.17
C ARG A 240 2.78 -4.71 -53.97
N ASN A 241 3.66 -3.98 -53.29
CA ASN A 241 4.62 -3.07 -53.91
C ASN A 241 5.90 -3.77 -54.41
N SER A 242 6.13 -5.03 -54.02
CA SER A 242 7.28 -5.84 -54.43
C SER A 242 6.98 -6.81 -55.58
N ARG A 243 5.79 -6.73 -56.19
CA ARG A 243 5.42 -7.41 -57.45
C ARG A 243 5.20 -6.34 -58.50
#